data_AF-A0A521I8M6-F1
#
_entry.id   AF-A0A521I8M6-F1
#
_cell.length_a   1.000
_cell.length_b   1.000
_cell.length_c   1.000
_cell.angle_alpha   90.00
_cell.angle_beta   90.00
_cell.angle_gamma   90.00
#
_symmetry.space_group_name_H-M   'P 1'
#
loop_
_entity.id
_entity.type
_entity.pdbx_description
1 polymer ?
#
loop_
_entity_poly.entity_id
_entity_poly.type
_entity_poly.pdbx_seq_one_letter_code
_entity_poly.pdbx_strand_id
1 'polypeptide(L)'
;MTVVQTIQRGDREVLALQSSLKPRAFAQTKLPQIISQKGLIIYKDGTTGQWNAEGTFCNTTASGEFMAVFGPSFQGLPLLSAIQGERTTAWAALHQTVSLLRNAVQAGMISHEVLKGIVQAGPEALICGDDGSLLVLPSDLYIRTLASFGIKTEMENRQLWVHPDAASIDPARALAFMAGTLAYRIIAGLPPFPHVSFDTTGSWLASLVRTELFEPLELASWKVRADVAGLVNNLLRTSVAASADPLLAFGPEYQSVLDAAKEDVPESEEFLARRVNAAKKRKALQQKREFFRKYRDAFKIGAVLVLFVGILVGTYMQDLKSKPSTLGMEPAAVVQRFYEAIGTLDQEIPRAYSMKGVKTDYEDFTANLYVTTKVRETYERNGGVLSPAELFLRKETAGRTIFGATGVDIRETASTGQERIFEVSLYLWMPSDDRTPEEKLNQTQAGSPLTIYRYVDTLTLGYDRDRWKVSGFTPKMRTPLEITGPEVIKAVQDGSALNQPWAPDAADISQTAERLGL
;
A
#
# COMPACT_ATOMS: atom_id res chain seq x y z
N MET A 1 -38.45 5.43 -22.83
CA MET A 1 -38.23 5.29 -24.29
C MET A 1 -37.94 3.82 -24.53
N THR A 2 -38.67 3.21 -25.45
CA THR A 2 -38.56 1.78 -25.73
C THR A 2 -37.49 1.56 -26.80
N VAL A 3 -36.50 0.72 -26.49
CA VAL A 3 -35.39 0.42 -27.42
C VAL A 3 -35.80 -0.66 -28.41
N VAL A 4 -36.67 -1.58 -28.00
CA VAL A 4 -37.17 -2.68 -28.81
C VAL A 4 -38.60 -2.38 -29.22
N GLN A 5 -38.89 -2.41 -30.52
CA GLN A 5 -40.24 -2.11 -31.03
C GLN A 5 -40.56 -2.91 -32.29
N THR A 6 -41.81 -3.35 -32.41
CA THR A 6 -42.35 -3.88 -33.66
C THR A 6 -42.86 -2.72 -34.50
N ILE A 7 -42.45 -2.65 -35.76
CA ILE A 7 -42.81 -1.57 -36.69
C ILE A 7 -43.29 -2.15 -38.01
N GLN A 8 -44.18 -1.43 -38.68
CA GLN A 8 -44.58 -1.73 -40.05
C GLN A 8 -43.54 -1.18 -41.02
N ARG A 9 -43.01 -2.02 -41.91
CA ARG A 9 -42.04 -1.65 -42.93
C ARG A 9 -42.44 -2.22 -44.29
N GLY A 10 -43.06 -1.38 -45.12
CA GLY A 10 -43.74 -1.83 -46.33
C GLY A 10 -44.96 -2.68 -45.95
N ASP A 11 -45.09 -3.86 -46.54
CA ASP A 11 -46.22 -4.77 -46.29
C ASP A 11 -45.97 -5.80 -45.17
N ARG A 12 -44.92 -5.62 -44.37
CA ARG A 12 -44.58 -6.56 -43.29
C ARG A 12 -44.20 -5.87 -41.98
N GLU A 13 -44.53 -6.54 -40.88
CA GLU A 13 -43.99 -6.20 -39.56
C GLU A 13 -42.56 -6.68 -39.43
N VAL A 14 -41.74 -5.86 -38.78
CA VAL A 14 -40.35 -6.18 -38.43
C VAL A 14 -40.09 -5.80 -36.98
N LEU A 15 -39.20 -6.53 -36.33
CA LEU A 15 -38.71 -6.18 -35.01
C LEU A 15 -37.49 -5.26 -35.17
N ALA A 16 -37.50 -4.12 -34.49
CA ALA A 16 -36.47 -3.10 -34.59
C ALA A 16 -35.84 -2.74 -33.24
N LEU A 17 -34.51 -2.62 -33.24
CA LEU A 17 -33.69 -2.02 -32.21
C LEU A 17 -33.44 -0.54 -32.57
N GLN A 18 -34.20 0.35 -31.94
CA GLN A 18 -34.11 1.78 -32.12
C GLN A 18 -32.89 2.34 -31.39
N SER A 19 -32.04 3.09 -32.07
CA SER A 19 -31.00 3.91 -31.43
C SER A 19 -31.46 5.36 -31.26
N SER A 20 -30.79 6.13 -30.40
CA SER A 20 -30.97 7.60 -30.31
C SER A 20 -30.08 8.37 -31.30
N LEU A 21 -29.36 7.66 -32.17
CA LEU A 21 -28.32 8.25 -33.02
C LEU A 21 -28.87 8.67 -34.37
N LYS A 22 -28.50 9.88 -34.80
CA LYS A 22 -28.71 10.34 -36.18
C LYS A 22 -27.82 9.55 -37.16
N PRO A 23 -28.15 9.48 -38.46
CA PRO A 23 -27.40 8.69 -39.45
C PRO A 23 -25.87 8.90 -39.43
N ARG A 24 -25.42 10.16 -39.38
CA ARG A 24 -23.97 10.48 -39.34
C ARG A 24 -23.29 9.96 -38.07
N ALA A 25 -23.94 10.11 -36.92
CA ALA A 25 -23.39 9.63 -35.64
C ALA A 25 -23.35 8.11 -35.61
N PHE A 26 -24.43 7.45 -36.07
CA PHE A 26 -24.52 5.99 -36.18
C PHE A 26 -23.37 5.39 -37.00
N ALA A 27 -23.09 5.97 -38.19
CA ALA A 27 -22.02 5.52 -39.07
C ALA A 27 -20.62 5.64 -38.46
N GLN A 28 -20.43 6.55 -37.50
CA GLN A 28 -19.15 6.75 -36.79
C GLN A 28 -18.99 5.84 -35.57
N THR A 29 -20.04 5.10 -35.17
CA THR A 29 -19.96 4.15 -34.05
C THR A 29 -19.47 2.77 -34.50
N LYS A 30 -19.34 1.84 -33.54
CA LYS A 30 -19.11 0.42 -33.82
C LYS A 30 -20.39 -0.36 -34.18
N LEU A 31 -21.58 0.26 -34.11
CA LEU A 31 -22.85 -0.43 -34.40
C LEU A 31 -22.87 -1.08 -35.79
N PRO A 32 -22.42 -0.43 -36.89
CA PRO A 32 -22.40 -1.06 -38.21
C PRO A 32 -21.60 -2.37 -38.27
N GLN A 33 -20.52 -2.47 -37.47
CA GLN A 33 -19.61 -3.63 -37.46
C GLN A 33 -20.21 -4.85 -36.76
N ILE A 34 -21.25 -4.65 -35.94
CA ILE A 34 -21.84 -5.70 -35.10
C ILE A 34 -23.29 -6.03 -35.45
N ILE A 35 -23.84 -5.43 -36.52
CA ILE A 35 -25.18 -5.79 -37.04
C ILE A 35 -25.25 -7.28 -37.41
N SER A 36 -24.13 -7.85 -37.85
CA SER A 36 -24.03 -9.29 -38.18
C SER A 36 -24.07 -10.21 -36.96
N GLN A 37 -24.05 -9.67 -35.73
CA GLN A 37 -24.21 -10.47 -34.53
C GLN A 37 -25.59 -11.14 -34.54
N LYS A 38 -25.60 -12.44 -34.26
CA LYS A 38 -26.81 -13.25 -34.28
C LYS A 38 -27.50 -13.22 -32.91
N GLY A 39 -28.83 -13.13 -32.94
CA GLY A 39 -29.71 -13.45 -31.84
C GLY A 39 -30.02 -14.94 -31.80
N LEU A 40 -30.62 -15.39 -30.72
CA LEU A 40 -30.97 -16.78 -30.46
C LEU A 40 -32.46 -16.88 -30.20
N ILE A 41 -33.12 -17.88 -30.78
CA ILE A 41 -34.49 -18.25 -30.42
C ILE A 41 -34.42 -19.58 -29.67
N ILE A 42 -35.04 -19.68 -28.50
CA ILE A 42 -35.21 -20.93 -27.77
C ILE A 42 -36.69 -21.28 -27.83
N TYR A 43 -37.01 -22.36 -28.54
CA TYR A 43 -38.38 -22.82 -28.70
C TYR A 43 -38.86 -23.58 -27.45
N LYS A 44 -40.18 -23.67 -27.28
CA LYS A 44 -40.80 -24.33 -26.13
C LYS A 44 -40.43 -25.81 -25.99
N ASP A 45 -40.13 -26.48 -27.11
CA ASP A 45 -39.67 -27.87 -27.16
C ASP A 45 -38.18 -28.03 -26.79
N GLY A 46 -37.47 -26.94 -26.52
CA GLY A 46 -36.06 -26.90 -26.16
C GLY A 46 -35.10 -26.82 -27.35
N THR A 47 -35.61 -26.82 -28.58
CA THR A 47 -34.77 -26.60 -29.77
C THR A 47 -34.38 -25.13 -29.89
N THR A 48 -33.35 -24.84 -30.70
CA THR A 48 -32.85 -23.46 -30.88
C THR A 48 -32.85 -23.03 -32.34
N GLY A 49 -33.26 -21.78 -32.57
CA GLY A 49 -33.18 -21.08 -33.86
C GLY A 49 -32.28 -19.84 -33.79
N GLN A 50 -32.14 -19.14 -34.91
CA GLN A 50 -31.36 -17.89 -35.00
C GLN A 50 -32.27 -16.74 -35.42
N TRP A 51 -32.06 -15.58 -34.80
CA TRP A 51 -32.63 -14.32 -35.26
C TRP A 51 -31.50 -13.46 -35.80
N ASN A 52 -31.60 -13.03 -37.06
CA ASN A 52 -30.55 -12.25 -37.72
C ASN A 52 -31.10 -10.89 -38.11
N ALA A 53 -30.35 -9.82 -37.83
CA ALA A 53 -30.69 -8.52 -38.37
C ALA A 53 -30.63 -8.56 -39.90
N GLU A 54 -31.64 -7.98 -40.53
CA GLU A 54 -31.77 -7.88 -41.98
C GLU A 54 -31.18 -6.57 -42.53
N GLY A 55 -31.00 -5.57 -41.67
CA GLY A 55 -30.32 -4.33 -42.04
C GLY A 55 -30.65 -3.16 -41.11
N THR A 56 -30.45 -1.96 -41.62
CA THR A 56 -30.77 -0.70 -40.92
C THR A 56 -31.74 0.16 -41.72
N PHE A 57 -32.47 1.02 -41.03
CA PHE A 57 -33.25 2.08 -41.66
C PHE A 57 -33.21 3.35 -40.79
N CYS A 58 -33.53 4.49 -41.41
CA CYS A 58 -33.72 5.75 -40.71
C CYS A 58 -35.19 5.90 -40.34
N ASN A 59 -35.48 5.97 -39.04
CA ASN A 59 -36.80 6.23 -38.50
C ASN A 59 -36.98 7.75 -38.32
N THR A 60 -37.90 8.34 -39.08
CA THR A 60 -38.20 9.77 -38.99
C THR A 60 -39.43 9.96 -38.13
N THR A 61 -39.23 10.50 -36.93
CA THR A 61 -40.31 10.85 -35.99
C THR A 61 -40.46 12.36 -35.90
N ALA A 62 -41.50 12.83 -35.22
CA ALA A 62 -41.67 14.26 -34.90
C ALA A 62 -40.49 14.84 -34.08
N SER A 63 -39.74 13.99 -33.36
CA SER A 63 -38.57 14.37 -32.56
C SER A 63 -37.24 14.33 -33.33
N GLY A 64 -37.24 13.86 -34.58
CA GLY A 64 -36.08 13.84 -35.46
C GLY A 64 -35.86 12.51 -36.18
N GLU A 65 -34.69 12.40 -36.82
CA GLU A 65 -34.27 11.22 -37.58
C GLU A 65 -33.29 10.37 -36.77
N PHE A 66 -33.62 9.10 -36.60
CA PHE A 66 -32.86 8.18 -35.76
C PHE A 66 -32.68 6.83 -36.44
N MET A 67 -31.47 6.27 -36.35
CA MET A 67 -31.16 4.98 -36.96
C MET A 67 -31.72 3.82 -36.11
N ALA A 68 -32.21 2.80 -36.78
CA ALA A 68 -32.63 1.55 -36.17
C ALA A 68 -32.10 0.34 -36.96
N VAL A 69 -31.83 -0.75 -36.25
CA VAL A 69 -31.50 -2.06 -36.84
C VAL A 69 -32.75 -2.91 -36.80
N PHE A 70 -33.13 -3.55 -37.89
CA PHE A 70 -34.34 -4.37 -37.97
C PHE A 70 -34.03 -5.80 -38.38
N GLY A 71 -34.90 -6.73 -38.02
CA GLY A 71 -34.88 -8.12 -38.45
C GLY A 71 -36.29 -8.73 -38.48
N PRO A 72 -36.40 -10.06 -38.55
CA PRO A 72 -37.68 -10.75 -38.59
C PRO A 72 -38.58 -10.33 -37.43
N SER A 73 -39.90 -10.22 -37.67
CA SER A 73 -40.86 -9.99 -36.59
C SER A 73 -40.84 -11.16 -35.60
N PHE A 74 -41.18 -10.85 -34.35
CA PHE A 74 -41.33 -11.83 -33.29
C PHE A 74 -42.46 -11.34 -32.38
N GLN A 75 -43.54 -12.13 -32.30
CA GLN A 75 -44.73 -11.76 -31.53
C GLN A 75 -44.50 -12.08 -30.06
N GLY A 76 -44.60 -11.05 -29.22
CA GLY A 76 -44.33 -11.17 -27.79
C GLY A 76 -43.91 -9.85 -27.16
N LEU A 77 -43.52 -9.89 -25.89
CA LEU A 77 -43.10 -8.73 -25.11
C LEU A 77 -41.70 -8.94 -24.51
N PRO A 78 -40.86 -7.88 -24.43
CA PRO A 78 -39.67 -7.93 -23.60
C PRO A 78 -40.01 -8.38 -22.17
N LEU A 79 -39.20 -9.23 -21.55
CA LEU A 79 -39.44 -9.78 -20.22
C LEU A 79 -39.61 -8.66 -19.20
N LEU A 80 -38.81 -7.59 -19.33
CA LEU A 80 -38.93 -6.41 -18.46
C LEU A 80 -40.31 -5.73 -18.57
N SER A 81 -40.92 -5.73 -19.77
CA SER A 81 -42.28 -5.25 -19.98
C SER A 81 -43.32 -6.25 -19.48
N ALA A 82 -43.11 -7.55 -19.72
CA ALA A 82 -44.00 -8.63 -19.25
C ALA A 82 -44.14 -8.63 -17.72
N ILE A 83 -43.06 -8.39 -16.98
CA ILE A 83 -43.09 -8.37 -15.51
C ILE A 83 -43.73 -7.10 -14.90
N GLN A 84 -44.05 -6.09 -15.71
CA GLN A 84 -44.79 -4.90 -15.27
C GLN A 84 -46.31 -5.12 -15.28
N GLY A 85 -46.77 -6.21 -15.90
CA GLY A 85 -48.18 -6.57 -15.96
C GLY A 85 -48.74 -7.15 -14.66
N GLU A 86 -49.80 -7.95 -14.78
CA GLU A 86 -50.41 -8.65 -13.67
C GLU A 86 -49.41 -9.63 -13.03
N ARG A 87 -49.41 -9.75 -11.69
CA ARG A 87 -48.40 -10.55 -10.97
C ARG A 87 -48.39 -12.03 -11.37
N THR A 88 -49.57 -12.60 -11.65
CA THR A 88 -49.71 -13.99 -12.08
C THR A 88 -49.02 -14.25 -13.40
N THR A 89 -49.29 -13.42 -14.41
CA THR A 89 -48.70 -13.54 -15.75
C THR A 89 -47.21 -13.16 -15.74
N ALA A 90 -46.85 -12.14 -14.97
CA ALA A 90 -45.45 -11.73 -14.75
C ALA A 90 -44.60 -12.86 -14.15
N TRP A 91 -45.11 -13.56 -13.13
CA TRP A 91 -44.41 -14.67 -12.48
C TRP A 91 -44.23 -15.85 -13.44
N ALA A 92 -45.29 -16.21 -14.17
CA ALA A 92 -45.23 -17.28 -15.18
C ALA A 92 -44.21 -16.96 -16.29
N ALA A 93 -44.18 -15.72 -16.79
CA ALA A 93 -43.22 -15.29 -17.82
C ALA A 93 -41.76 -15.35 -17.31
N LEU A 94 -41.52 -14.93 -16.07
CA LEU A 94 -40.20 -15.05 -15.43
C LEU A 94 -39.78 -16.52 -15.29
N HIS A 95 -40.66 -17.36 -14.73
CA HIS A 95 -40.38 -18.78 -14.51
C HIS A 95 -40.08 -19.50 -15.83
N GLN A 96 -40.89 -19.25 -16.86
CA GLN A 96 -40.69 -19.82 -18.19
C GLN A 96 -39.36 -19.37 -18.81
N THR A 97 -39.03 -18.07 -18.74
CA THR A 97 -37.78 -17.55 -19.29
C THR A 97 -36.56 -18.18 -18.63
N VAL A 98 -36.55 -18.23 -17.29
CA VAL A 98 -35.45 -18.83 -16.52
C VAL A 98 -35.37 -20.33 -16.82
N SER A 99 -36.51 -21.03 -16.94
CA SER A 99 -36.57 -22.45 -17.28
C SER A 99 -35.97 -22.73 -18.66
N LEU A 100 -36.35 -21.97 -19.68
CA LEU A 100 -35.83 -22.13 -21.06
C LEU A 100 -34.32 -21.90 -21.11
N LEU A 101 -33.82 -20.84 -20.50
CA LEU A 101 -32.39 -20.55 -20.44
C LEU A 101 -31.63 -21.67 -19.71
N ARG A 102 -32.09 -22.04 -18.52
CA ARG A 102 -31.44 -23.07 -17.68
C ARG A 102 -31.42 -24.43 -18.38
N ASN A 103 -32.53 -24.83 -19.01
CA ASN A 103 -32.61 -26.10 -19.73
C ASN A 103 -31.74 -26.09 -21.00
N ALA A 104 -31.71 -24.98 -21.74
CA ALA A 104 -30.85 -24.86 -22.92
C ALA A 104 -29.35 -24.94 -22.56
N VAL A 105 -28.94 -24.39 -21.41
CA VAL A 105 -27.55 -24.51 -20.90
C VAL A 105 -27.24 -25.96 -20.54
N GLN A 106 -28.13 -26.61 -19.79
CA GLN A 106 -27.92 -28.00 -19.35
C GLN A 106 -27.90 -29.00 -20.50
N ALA A 107 -28.73 -28.76 -21.52
CA ALA A 107 -28.74 -29.56 -22.74
C ALA A 107 -27.54 -29.27 -23.66
N GLY A 108 -26.67 -28.30 -23.32
CA GLY A 108 -25.51 -27.90 -24.13
C GLY A 108 -25.88 -27.13 -25.40
N MET A 109 -27.13 -26.70 -25.54
CA MET A 109 -27.62 -25.93 -26.69
C MET A 109 -27.12 -24.49 -26.69
N ILE A 110 -26.85 -23.94 -25.51
CA ILE A 110 -26.19 -22.64 -25.36
C ILE A 110 -24.91 -22.77 -24.53
N SER A 111 -23.85 -22.10 -24.98
CA SER A 111 -22.58 -22.09 -24.27
C SER A 111 -22.60 -21.12 -23.09
N HIS A 112 -21.63 -21.26 -22.19
CA HIS A 112 -21.45 -20.32 -21.08
C HIS A 112 -21.18 -18.88 -21.58
N GLU A 113 -20.51 -18.72 -22.72
CA GLU A 113 -20.24 -17.40 -23.29
C GLU A 113 -21.52 -16.75 -23.84
N VAL A 114 -22.42 -17.54 -24.45
CA VAL A 114 -23.73 -17.05 -24.86
C VAL A 114 -24.55 -16.62 -23.64
N LEU A 115 -24.62 -17.46 -22.60
CA LEU A 115 -25.32 -17.11 -21.36
C LEU A 115 -24.74 -15.84 -20.72
N LYS A 116 -23.42 -15.69 -20.74
CA LYS A 116 -22.72 -14.49 -20.27
C LYS A 116 -23.15 -13.23 -21.02
N GLY A 117 -23.33 -13.30 -22.35
CA GLY A 117 -23.89 -12.20 -23.14
C GLY A 117 -25.32 -11.85 -22.72
N ILE A 118 -26.15 -12.89 -22.53
CA ILE A 118 -27.57 -12.76 -22.14
C ILE A 118 -27.72 -12.00 -20.82
N VAL A 119 -27.03 -12.46 -19.77
CA VAL A 119 -27.14 -11.88 -18.43
C VAL A 119 -26.50 -10.49 -18.34
N GLN A 120 -25.62 -10.14 -19.28
CA GLN A 120 -25.13 -8.76 -19.41
C GLN A 120 -26.14 -7.87 -20.11
N ALA A 121 -26.83 -8.36 -21.15
CA ALA A 121 -27.83 -7.58 -21.89
C ALA A 121 -29.09 -7.30 -21.06
N GLY A 122 -29.45 -8.20 -20.16
CA GLY A 122 -30.55 -8.00 -19.20
C GLY A 122 -31.93 -8.32 -19.78
N PRO A 123 -32.99 -8.10 -18.97
CA PRO A 123 -34.33 -8.62 -19.26
C PRO A 123 -35.04 -7.96 -20.45
N GLU A 124 -34.70 -6.72 -20.79
CA GLU A 124 -35.30 -6.05 -21.95
C GLU A 124 -34.79 -6.65 -23.29
N ALA A 125 -33.66 -7.35 -23.28
CA ALA A 125 -33.13 -8.08 -24.43
C ALA A 125 -33.75 -9.49 -24.62
N LEU A 126 -34.65 -9.88 -23.71
CA LEU A 126 -35.31 -11.19 -23.68
C LEU A 126 -36.78 -11.03 -24.04
N ILE A 127 -37.19 -11.39 -25.26
CA ILE A 127 -38.57 -11.26 -25.72
C ILE A 127 -39.30 -12.57 -25.49
N CYS A 128 -40.29 -12.54 -24.59
CA CYS A 128 -41.17 -13.67 -24.28
C CYS A 128 -42.21 -13.79 -25.40
N GLY A 129 -42.13 -14.85 -26.19
CA GLY A 129 -43.05 -15.11 -27.29
C GLY A 129 -44.41 -15.56 -26.80
N ASP A 130 -45.48 -15.16 -27.50
CA ASP A 130 -46.86 -15.57 -27.16
C ASP A 130 -47.08 -17.08 -27.31
N ASP A 131 -46.28 -17.73 -28.17
CA ASP A 131 -46.22 -19.18 -28.35
C ASP A 131 -45.43 -19.92 -27.26
N GLY A 132 -44.81 -19.17 -26.35
CA GLY A 132 -43.96 -19.66 -25.29
C GLY A 132 -42.50 -19.90 -25.68
N SER A 133 -42.07 -19.46 -26.85
CA SER A 133 -40.66 -19.37 -27.21
C SER A 133 -40.00 -18.14 -26.55
N LEU A 134 -38.68 -18.09 -26.57
CA LEU A 134 -37.88 -16.98 -26.06
C LEU A 134 -36.92 -16.49 -27.14
N LEU A 135 -37.06 -15.24 -27.55
CA LEU A 135 -36.07 -14.56 -28.39
C LEU A 135 -35.09 -13.80 -27.51
N VAL A 136 -33.82 -14.15 -27.66
CA VAL A 136 -32.67 -13.43 -27.13
C VAL A 136 -32.10 -12.53 -28.22
N LEU A 137 -32.19 -11.23 -28.03
CA LEU A 137 -31.60 -10.26 -28.96
C LEU A 137 -30.07 -10.37 -28.97
N PRO A 138 -29.40 -10.01 -30.08
CA PRO A 138 -27.93 -10.01 -30.12
C PRO A 138 -27.37 -9.08 -29.03
N SER A 139 -26.67 -9.65 -28.04
CA SER A 139 -26.42 -9.00 -26.75
C SER A 139 -25.59 -7.71 -26.87
N ASP A 140 -24.50 -7.73 -27.63
CA ASP A 140 -23.65 -6.53 -27.79
C ASP A 140 -24.34 -5.46 -28.62
N LEU A 141 -25.10 -5.88 -29.63
CA LEU A 141 -25.90 -4.96 -30.44
C LEU A 141 -26.94 -4.24 -29.57
N TYR A 142 -27.65 -4.98 -28.72
CA TYR A 142 -28.62 -4.41 -27.78
C TYR A 142 -27.93 -3.44 -26.80
N ILE A 143 -26.87 -3.87 -26.10
CA ILE A 143 -26.18 -3.04 -25.09
C ILE A 143 -25.65 -1.75 -25.72
N ARG A 144 -25.04 -1.81 -26.90
CA ARG A 144 -24.49 -0.61 -27.57
C ARG A 144 -25.58 0.30 -28.13
N THR A 145 -26.72 -0.27 -28.52
CA THR A 145 -27.89 0.52 -28.94
C THR A 145 -28.48 1.24 -27.73
N LEU A 146 -28.67 0.54 -26.60
CA LEU A 146 -29.18 1.11 -25.35
C LEU A 146 -28.28 2.24 -24.82
N ALA A 147 -26.97 2.06 -24.88
CA ALA A 147 -25.99 3.05 -24.44
C ALA A 147 -26.14 4.42 -25.15
N SER A 148 -26.75 4.47 -26.34
CA SER A 148 -27.00 5.73 -27.04
C SER A 148 -28.04 6.63 -26.33
N PHE A 149 -28.96 6.07 -25.54
CA PHE A 149 -30.03 6.84 -24.86
C PHE A 149 -29.60 7.52 -23.57
N GLY A 150 -28.35 7.30 -23.12
CA GLY A 150 -27.82 7.86 -21.89
C GLY A 150 -28.15 7.04 -20.64
N ILE A 151 -27.60 7.48 -19.50
CA ILE A 151 -27.52 6.68 -18.28
C ILE A 151 -28.88 6.32 -17.68
N LYS A 152 -29.88 7.22 -17.77
CA LYS A 152 -31.22 6.96 -17.20
C LYS A 152 -31.87 5.75 -17.87
N THR A 153 -31.91 5.75 -19.20
CA THR A 153 -32.50 4.66 -19.98
C THR A 153 -31.70 3.37 -19.83
N GLU A 154 -30.37 3.45 -19.80
CA GLU A 154 -29.48 2.32 -19.50
C GLU A 154 -29.77 1.70 -18.12
N MET A 155 -29.98 2.53 -17.09
CA MET A 155 -30.33 2.06 -15.75
C MET A 155 -31.69 1.35 -15.71
N GLU A 156 -32.73 2.00 -16.24
CA GLU A 156 -34.11 1.52 -16.21
C GLU A 156 -34.28 0.20 -16.98
N ASN A 157 -33.59 0.04 -18.11
CA ASN A 157 -33.75 -1.13 -18.98
C ASN A 157 -32.76 -2.27 -18.66
N ARG A 158 -31.63 -1.98 -17.98
CA ARG A 158 -30.57 -2.97 -17.77
C ARG A 158 -29.97 -2.96 -16.37
N GLN A 159 -29.37 -1.85 -15.93
CA GLN A 159 -28.48 -1.87 -14.74
C GLN A 159 -29.20 -2.19 -13.42
N LEU A 160 -30.51 -1.92 -13.31
CA LEU A 160 -31.31 -2.32 -12.15
C LEU A 160 -31.46 -3.84 -11.99
N TRP A 161 -31.28 -4.58 -13.08
CA TRP A 161 -31.66 -5.98 -13.21
C TRP A 161 -30.47 -6.92 -13.36
N VAL A 162 -29.27 -6.39 -13.65
CA VAL A 162 -28.07 -7.18 -13.92
C VAL A 162 -26.99 -6.89 -12.88
N HIS A 163 -26.16 -7.89 -12.59
CA HIS A 163 -25.03 -7.67 -11.68
C HIS A 163 -23.97 -6.78 -12.36
N PRO A 164 -23.42 -5.75 -11.69
CA PRO A 164 -22.41 -4.86 -12.27
C PRO A 164 -21.16 -5.59 -12.80
N ASP A 165 -20.84 -6.71 -12.16
CA ASP A 165 -19.70 -7.56 -12.49
C ASP A 165 -20.13 -8.83 -13.27
N ALA A 166 -21.29 -8.82 -13.94
CA ALA A 166 -21.80 -9.95 -14.73
C ALA A 166 -20.80 -10.45 -15.80
N ALA A 167 -19.88 -9.60 -16.25
CA ALA A 167 -18.83 -9.97 -17.20
C ALA A 167 -17.66 -10.78 -16.58
N SER A 168 -17.51 -10.77 -15.25
CA SER A 168 -16.39 -11.40 -14.54
C SER A 168 -16.80 -12.48 -13.56
N ILE A 169 -18.08 -12.59 -13.21
CA ILE A 169 -18.61 -13.68 -12.39
C ILE A 169 -19.11 -14.84 -13.25
N ASP A 170 -19.34 -15.99 -12.61
CA ASP A 170 -19.98 -17.16 -13.22
C ASP A 170 -21.35 -16.76 -13.82
N PRO A 171 -21.59 -17.02 -15.13
CA PRO A 171 -22.86 -16.71 -15.79
C PRO A 171 -24.10 -17.31 -15.13
N ALA A 172 -23.99 -18.49 -14.49
CA ALA A 172 -25.11 -19.10 -13.76
C ALA A 172 -25.49 -18.27 -12.52
N ARG A 173 -24.51 -17.69 -11.83
CA ARG A 173 -24.74 -16.77 -10.71
C ARG A 173 -25.28 -15.42 -11.15
N ALA A 174 -24.82 -14.91 -12.30
CA ALA A 174 -25.37 -13.71 -12.90
C ALA A 174 -26.83 -13.90 -13.34
N LEU A 175 -27.18 -15.07 -13.88
CA LEU A 175 -28.57 -15.45 -14.18
C LEU A 175 -29.41 -15.52 -12.91
N ALA A 176 -28.88 -16.14 -11.85
CA ALA A 176 -29.53 -16.19 -10.54
C ALA A 176 -29.82 -14.80 -9.99
N PHE A 177 -28.85 -13.88 -10.08
CA PHE A 177 -29.03 -12.49 -9.67
C PHE A 177 -30.14 -11.80 -10.48
N MET A 178 -30.11 -11.90 -11.81
CA MET A 178 -31.16 -11.32 -12.67
C MET A 178 -32.53 -11.88 -12.31
N ALA A 179 -32.66 -13.21 -12.19
CA ALA A 179 -33.89 -13.86 -11.80
C ALA A 179 -34.39 -13.40 -10.41
N GLY A 180 -33.48 -13.23 -9.45
CA GLY A 180 -33.77 -12.69 -8.12
C GLY A 180 -34.27 -11.24 -8.16
N THR A 181 -33.66 -10.37 -8.97
CA THR A 181 -34.11 -8.97 -9.09
C THR A 181 -35.51 -8.85 -9.69
N LEU A 182 -35.83 -9.68 -10.68
CA LEU A 182 -37.14 -9.72 -11.32
C LEU A 182 -38.20 -10.33 -10.38
N ALA A 183 -37.88 -11.44 -9.71
CA ALA A 183 -38.76 -12.06 -8.72
C ALA A 183 -39.09 -11.09 -7.59
N TYR A 184 -38.07 -10.39 -7.06
CA TYR A 184 -38.25 -9.35 -6.07
C TYR A 184 -39.19 -8.25 -6.59
N ARG A 185 -38.99 -7.77 -7.82
CA ARG A 185 -39.83 -6.72 -8.42
C ARG A 185 -41.29 -7.12 -8.57
N ILE A 186 -41.56 -8.39 -8.92
CA ILE A 186 -42.93 -8.92 -9.05
C ILE A 186 -43.61 -8.98 -7.68
N ILE A 187 -42.91 -9.49 -6.66
CA ILE A 187 -43.48 -9.71 -5.32
C ILE A 187 -43.64 -8.38 -4.55
N ALA A 188 -42.59 -7.55 -4.53
CA ALA A 188 -42.53 -6.31 -3.75
C ALA A 188 -43.09 -5.09 -4.49
N GLY A 189 -43.24 -5.15 -5.82
CA GLY A 189 -43.71 -4.01 -6.61
C GLY A 189 -42.65 -2.93 -6.87
N LEU A 190 -41.42 -3.11 -6.40
CA LEU A 190 -40.29 -2.18 -6.57
C LEU A 190 -38.99 -2.97 -6.77
N PRO A 191 -37.96 -2.43 -7.47
CA PRO A 191 -36.67 -3.10 -7.59
C PRO A 191 -35.99 -3.24 -6.20
N PRO A 192 -35.16 -4.28 -5.99
CA PRO A 192 -34.52 -4.52 -4.69
C PRO A 192 -33.52 -3.45 -4.29
N PHE A 193 -32.76 -2.94 -5.26
CA PHE A 193 -31.81 -1.87 -5.04
C PHE A 193 -32.48 -0.54 -5.40
N PRO A 194 -32.57 0.41 -4.46
CA PRO A 194 -33.10 1.74 -4.78
C PRO A 194 -32.21 2.39 -5.84
N HIS A 195 -32.80 3.23 -6.69
CA HIS A 195 -32.08 4.18 -7.52
C HIS A 195 -32.51 5.60 -7.10
N VAL A 196 -31.55 6.44 -6.69
CA VAL A 196 -31.82 7.87 -6.52
C VAL A 196 -31.70 8.55 -7.88
N SER A 197 -32.55 9.54 -8.13
CA SER A 197 -32.59 10.37 -9.34
C SER A 197 -31.30 11.17 -9.63
N PHE A 198 -30.26 11.02 -8.82
CA PHE A 198 -29.00 11.78 -8.89
C PHE A 198 -27.76 10.93 -9.23
N ASP A 199 -27.88 9.62 -9.45
CA ASP A 199 -26.74 8.81 -9.91
C ASP A 199 -26.52 8.99 -11.42
N THR A 200 -25.81 10.05 -11.80
CA THR A 200 -25.47 10.36 -13.20
C THR A 200 -24.46 9.39 -13.80
N THR A 201 -23.90 8.46 -13.01
CA THR A 201 -22.79 7.58 -13.42
C THR A 201 -23.10 6.09 -13.33
N GLY A 202 -24.18 5.70 -12.66
CA GLY A 202 -24.48 4.29 -12.30
C GLY A 202 -23.56 3.71 -11.21
N SER A 203 -22.62 4.51 -10.68
CA SER A 203 -21.60 4.05 -9.73
C SER A 203 -22.16 3.79 -8.34
N TRP A 204 -23.24 4.48 -7.96
CA TRP A 204 -23.89 4.30 -6.68
C TRP A 204 -24.72 3.02 -6.66
N LEU A 205 -25.53 2.79 -7.71
CA LEU A 205 -26.26 1.52 -7.86
C LEU A 205 -25.30 0.32 -7.87
N ALA A 206 -24.22 0.40 -8.64
CA ALA A 206 -23.21 -0.66 -8.66
C ALA A 206 -22.57 -0.90 -7.29
N SER A 207 -22.38 0.16 -6.49
CA SER A 207 -21.89 0.03 -5.12
C SER A 207 -22.89 -0.66 -4.20
N LEU A 208 -24.19 -0.38 -4.32
CA LEU A 208 -25.21 -1.06 -3.52
C LEU A 208 -25.25 -2.56 -3.81
N VAL A 209 -25.24 -2.92 -5.10
CA VAL A 209 -25.25 -4.34 -5.53
C VAL A 209 -24.01 -5.08 -4.99
N ARG A 210 -22.80 -4.55 -5.22
CA ARG A 210 -21.55 -5.16 -4.75
C ARG A 210 -21.44 -5.28 -3.23
N THR A 211 -22.16 -4.42 -2.51
CA THR A 211 -22.16 -4.42 -1.05
C THR A 211 -23.36 -5.14 -0.44
N GLU A 212 -24.18 -5.76 -1.30
CA GLU A 212 -25.39 -6.51 -0.97
C GLU A 212 -26.36 -5.70 -0.09
N LEU A 213 -26.46 -4.39 -0.36
CA LEU A 213 -27.29 -3.45 0.40
C LEU A 213 -28.63 -3.25 -0.30
N PHE A 214 -29.62 -4.04 0.08
CA PHE A 214 -31.01 -3.94 -0.36
C PHE A 214 -31.99 -4.08 0.82
N GLU A 215 -33.26 -3.75 0.61
CA GLU A 215 -34.32 -4.09 1.56
C GLU A 215 -34.64 -5.59 1.44
N PRO A 216 -34.52 -6.39 2.51
CA PRO A 216 -34.90 -7.81 2.44
C PRO A 216 -36.37 -7.98 2.04
N LEU A 217 -36.67 -8.98 1.22
CA LEU A 217 -38.00 -9.15 0.62
C LEU A 217 -39.10 -9.34 1.67
N GLU A 218 -38.80 -10.04 2.77
CA GLU A 218 -39.69 -10.24 3.90
C GLU A 218 -40.06 -8.94 4.61
N LEU A 219 -39.31 -7.85 4.42
CA LEU A 219 -39.63 -6.51 4.93
C LEU A 219 -40.26 -5.63 3.85
N ALA A 220 -40.06 -5.94 2.57
CA ALA A 220 -40.65 -5.19 1.46
C ALA A 220 -42.06 -5.66 1.10
N SER A 221 -42.40 -6.93 1.36
CA SER A 221 -43.70 -7.50 1.10
C SER A 221 -44.21 -8.29 2.30
N TRP A 222 -45.26 -7.81 2.94
CA TRP A 222 -45.89 -8.48 4.09
C TRP A 222 -46.42 -9.88 3.74
N LYS A 223 -46.99 -10.02 2.54
CA LYS A 223 -47.71 -11.22 2.09
C LYS A 223 -46.80 -12.34 1.57
N VAL A 224 -45.48 -12.12 1.47
CA VAL A 224 -44.55 -13.14 0.96
C VAL A 224 -44.36 -14.27 1.98
N ARG A 225 -44.21 -15.49 1.50
CA ARG A 225 -43.82 -16.63 2.33
C ARG A 225 -42.36 -16.49 2.78
N ALA A 226 -42.05 -16.87 4.02
CA ALA A 226 -40.75 -16.59 4.63
C ALA A 226 -39.57 -17.33 3.96
N ASP A 227 -39.76 -18.57 3.53
CA ASP A 227 -38.81 -19.37 2.76
C ASP A 227 -38.52 -18.74 1.38
N VAL A 228 -39.56 -18.24 0.70
CA VAL A 228 -39.44 -17.55 -0.58
C VAL A 228 -38.64 -16.27 -0.42
N ALA A 229 -38.95 -15.48 0.60
CA ALA A 229 -38.17 -14.27 0.90
C ALA A 229 -36.69 -14.59 1.12
N GLY A 230 -36.40 -15.60 1.95
CA GLY A 230 -35.03 -16.06 2.17
C GLY A 230 -34.32 -16.48 0.88
N LEU A 231 -34.99 -17.26 0.03
CA LEU A 231 -34.42 -17.74 -1.24
C LEU A 231 -34.21 -16.61 -2.25
N VAL A 232 -35.18 -15.71 -2.45
CA VAL A 232 -35.03 -14.55 -3.34
C VAL A 232 -33.92 -13.62 -2.83
N ASN A 233 -33.83 -13.37 -1.51
CA ASN A 233 -32.74 -12.60 -0.94
C ASN A 233 -31.37 -13.23 -1.19
N ASN A 234 -31.28 -14.56 -1.19
CA ASN A 234 -30.04 -15.27 -1.51
C ASN A 234 -29.68 -15.16 -2.99
N LEU A 235 -30.67 -15.18 -3.90
CA LEU A 235 -30.45 -14.93 -5.34
C LEU A 235 -29.83 -13.56 -5.61
N LEU A 236 -30.17 -12.55 -4.79
CA LEU A 236 -29.59 -11.20 -4.87
C LEU A 236 -28.15 -11.10 -4.36
N ARG A 237 -27.59 -12.19 -3.80
CA ARG A 237 -26.23 -12.27 -3.23
C ARG A 237 -25.39 -13.23 -4.04
N THR A 238 -24.52 -12.72 -4.91
CA THR A 238 -23.63 -13.53 -5.76
C THR A 238 -22.57 -14.32 -4.97
N SER A 239 -22.36 -13.96 -3.70
CA SER A 239 -21.56 -14.72 -2.74
C SER A 239 -22.24 -16.02 -2.28
N VAL A 240 -23.57 -16.12 -2.37
CA VAL A 240 -24.39 -17.24 -1.88
C VAL A 240 -25.00 -18.03 -3.03
N ALA A 241 -25.67 -17.37 -3.96
CA ALA A 241 -26.38 -18.04 -5.04
C ALA A 241 -25.42 -18.67 -6.06
N ALA A 242 -25.57 -19.97 -6.28
CA ALA A 242 -24.83 -20.72 -7.29
C ALA A 242 -25.58 -20.82 -8.63
N SER A 243 -26.92 -20.89 -8.59
CA SER A 243 -27.79 -21.03 -9.77
C SER A 243 -29.16 -20.42 -9.53
N ALA A 244 -29.98 -20.36 -10.59
CA ALA A 244 -31.38 -19.93 -10.52
C ALA A 244 -32.37 -21.05 -10.14
N ASP A 245 -31.90 -22.28 -9.89
CA ASP A 245 -32.76 -23.42 -9.54
C ASP A 245 -33.67 -23.17 -8.32
N PRO A 246 -33.25 -22.45 -7.26
CA PRO A 246 -34.13 -22.16 -6.14
C PRO A 246 -35.40 -21.38 -6.52
N LEU A 247 -35.34 -20.53 -7.55
CA LEU A 247 -36.53 -19.85 -8.06
C LEU A 247 -37.47 -20.83 -8.78
N LEU A 248 -36.89 -21.72 -9.59
CA LEU A 248 -37.66 -22.68 -10.39
C LEU A 248 -38.42 -23.69 -9.53
N ALA A 249 -37.90 -24.01 -8.35
CA ALA A 249 -38.50 -24.94 -7.39
C ALA A 249 -39.89 -24.51 -6.88
N PHE A 250 -40.25 -23.23 -6.98
CA PHE A 250 -41.57 -22.74 -6.56
C PHE A 250 -42.67 -22.96 -7.59
N GLY A 251 -42.32 -23.28 -8.84
CA GLY A 251 -43.28 -23.43 -9.92
C GLY A 251 -43.79 -22.10 -10.52
N PRO A 252 -44.59 -22.19 -11.59
CA PRO A 252 -45.06 -21.04 -12.35
C PRO A 252 -46.28 -20.33 -11.74
N GLU A 253 -46.89 -20.86 -10.68
CA GLU A 253 -48.06 -20.24 -10.05
C GLU A 253 -47.64 -19.17 -9.03
N TYR A 254 -48.07 -17.92 -9.22
CA TYR A 254 -47.73 -16.82 -8.30
C TYR A 254 -48.28 -17.02 -6.87
N GLN A 255 -49.39 -17.74 -6.69
CA GLN A 255 -49.91 -18.02 -5.35
C GLN A 255 -48.95 -18.87 -4.51
N SER A 256 -48.07 -19.65 -5.15
CA SER A 256 -47.07 -20.47 -4.47
C SER A 256 -46.04 -19.66 -3.67
N VAL A 257 -45.88 -18.36 -3.99
CA VAL A 257 -44.91 -17.48 -3.33
C VAL A 257 -45.51 -16.62 -2.22
N LEU A 258 -46.83 -16.69 -2.05
CA LEU A 258 -47.57 -15.95 -1.04
C LEU A 258 -47.89 -16.80 0.18
N ASP A 259 -47.99 -16.13 1.32
CA ASP A 259 -48.49 -16.69 2.56
C ASP A 259 -50.00 -16.49 2.61
N ALA A 260 -50.76 -17.57 2.35
CA ALA A 260 -52.22 -17.54 2.34
C ALA A 260 -52.80 -17.06 3.70
N ALA A 261 -52.09 -17.27 4.81
CA ALA A 261 -52.53 -16.81 6.12
C ALA A 261 -52.48 -15.27 6.27
N LYS A 262 -51.81 -14.56 5.36
CA LYS A 262 -51.65 -13.11 5.38
C LYS A 262 -52.39 -12.38 4.26
N GLU A 263 -53.16 -13.09 3.44
CA GLU A 263 -53.78 -12.52 2.25
C GLU A 263 -54.73 -11.36 2.58
N ASP A 264 -55.55 -11.55 3.62
CA ASP A 264 -56.53 -10.57 4.12
C ASP A 264 -56.13 -9.91 5.45
N VAL A 265 -54.90 -10.15 5.92
CA VAL A 265 -54.41 -9.61 7.19
C VAL A 265 -53.62 -8.32 6.93
N PRO A 266 -53.99 -7.18 7.54
CA PRO A 266 -53.24 -5.93 7.38
C PRO A 266 -51.84 -6.04 7.99
N GLU A 267 -50.93 -5.17 7.54
CA GLU A 267 -49.58 -5.09 8.08
C GLU A 267 -49.63 -4.79 9.58
N SER A 268 -48.93 -5.59 10.40
CA SER A 268 -48.87 -5.36 11.84
C SER A 268 -48.00 -4.16 12.21
N GLU A 269 -48.29 -3.49 13.33
CA GLU A 269 -47.43 -2.40 13.84
C GLU A 269 -46.00 -2.89 14.10
N GLU A 270 -45.85 -4.12 14.58
CA GLU A 270 -44.55 -4.73 14.81
C GLU A 270 -43.76 -4.89 13.49
N PHE A 271 -44.43 -5.30 12.42
CA PHE A 271 -43.82 -5.41 11.09
C PHE A 271 -43.32 -4.04 10.59
N LEU A 272 -44.16 -3.02 10.68
CA LEU A 272 -43.82 -1.64 10.30
C LEU A 272 -42.62 -1.12 11.10
N ALA A 273 -42.61 -1.35 12.42
CA ALA A 273 -41.50 -0.96 13.28
C ALA A 273 -40.19 -1.69 12.92
N ARG A 274 -40.25 -3.00 12.64
CA ARG A 274 -39.09 -3.79 12.17
C ARG A 274 -38.55 -3.25 10.84
N ARG A 275 -39.42 -2.94 9.87
CA ARG A 275 -39.05 -2.37 8.58
C ARG A 275 -38.34 -1.01 8.72
N VAL A 276 -38.90 -0.09 9.52
CA VAL A 276 -38.30 1.23 9.79
C VAL A 276 -36.94 1.11 10.48
N ASN A 277 -36.83 0.25 11.48
CA ASN A 277 -35.57 0.02 12.20
C ASN A 277 -34.50 -0.58 11.28
N ALA A 278 -34.87 -1.53 10.42
CA ALA A 278 -33.98 -2.10 9.42
C ALA A 278 -33.51 -1.03 8.42
N ALA A 279 -34.42 -0.17 7.95
CA ALA A 279 -34.08 0.94 7.05
C ALA A 279 -33.05 1.91 7.68
N LYS A 280 -33.23 2.27 8.96
CA LYS A 280 -32.25 3.11 9.70
C LYS A 280 -30.88 2.45 9.78
N LYS A 281 -30.83 1.15 10.12
CA LYS A 281 -29.57 0.38 10.19
C LYS A 281 -28.87 0.30 8.84
N ARG A 282 -29.61 0.04 7.74
CA ARG A 282 -29.08 0.01 6.38
C ARG A 282 -28.47 1.36 5.99
N LYS A 283 -29.18 2.46 6.25
CA LYS A 283 -28.70 3.82 5.97
C LYS A 283 -27.40 4.15 6.72
N ALA A 284 -27.32 3.80 8.01
CA ALA A 284 -26.10 4.00 8.80
C ALA A 284 -24.91 3.18 8.26
N LEU A 285 -25.14 1.93 7.87
CA LEU A 285 -24.11 1.08 7.27
C LEU A 285 -23.61 1.64 5.94
N GLN A 286 -24.53 2.13 5.10
CA GLN A 286 -24.19 2.78 3.84
C GLN A 286 -23.33 4.04 4.07
N GLN A 287 -23.74 4.93 4.98
CA GLN A 287 -22.98 6.15 5.30
C GLN A 287 -21.57 5.85 5.81
N LYS A 288 -21.43 4.85 6.69
CA LYS A 288 -20.12 4.40 7.19
C LYS A 288 -19.23 3.93 6.04
N ARG A 289 -19.76 3.12 5.11
CA ARG A 289 -19.01 2.61 3.96
C ARG A 289 -18.62 3.72 2.98
N GLU A 290 -19.53 4.64 2.69
CA GLU A 290 -19.25 5.81 1.85
C GLU A 290 -18.16 6.70 2.48
N PHE A 291 -18.17 6.88 3.80
CA PHE A 291 -17.13 7.59 4.54
C PHE A 291 -15.76 6.91 4.35
N PHE A 292 -15.65 5.60 4.61
CA PHE A 292 -14.39 4.87 4.41
C PHE A 292 -13.90 4.94 2.96
N ARG A 293 -14.81 4.88 1.97
CA ARG A 293 -14.45 5.01 0.56
C ARG A 293 -13.92 6.40 0.24
N LYS A 294 -14.60 7.46 0.71
CA LYS A 294 -14.22 8.87 0.49
C LYS A 294 -12.86 9.21 1.10
N TYR A 295 -12.55 8.65 2.29
CA TYR A 295 -11.32 8.96 3.01
C TYR A 295 -10.24 7.86 2.91
N ARG A 296 -10.41 6.85 2.05
CA ARG A 296 -9.47 5.73 1.92
C ARG A 296 -8.04 6.20 1.63
N ASP A 297 -7.89 7.14 0.71
CA ASP A 297 -6.57 7.62 0.32
C ASP A 297 -5.96 8.54 1.38
N ALA A 298 -6.79 9.29 2.12
CA ALA A 298 -6.35 10.04 3.30
C ALA A 298 -5.82 9.11 4.41
N PHE A 299 -6.46 7.96 4.65
CA PHE A 299 -5.97 6.96 5.60
C PHE A 299 -4.64 6.36 5.15
N LYS A 300 -4.46 6.07 3.85
CA LYS A 300 -3.17 5.59 3.32
C LYS A 300 -2.06 6.62 3.52
N ILE A 301 -2.32 7.88 3.18
CA ILE A 301 -1.37 8.98 3.37
C ILE A 301 -1.02 9.13 4.86
N GLY A 302 -2.02 9.10 5.74
CA GLY A 302 -1.82 9.17 7.19
C GLY A 302 -0.94 8.03 7.71
N ALA A 303 -1.14 6.80 7.25
CA ALA A 303 -0.32 5.66 7.65
C ALA A 303 1.15 5.81 7.24
N VAL A 304 1.42 6.29 6.03
CA VAL A 304 2.79 6.57 5.55
C VAL A 304 3.44 7.67 6.40
N LEU A 305 2.70 8.71 6.75
CA LEU A 305 3.22 9.82 7.56
C LEU A 305 3.57 9.36 8.98
N VAL A 306 2.74 8.52 9.60
CA VAL A 306 3.03 7.91 10.91
C VAL A 306 4.28 7.03 10.85
N LEU A 307 4.43 6.23 9.79
CA LEU A 307 5.62 5.41 9.59
C LEU A 307 6.88 6.27 9.48
N PHE A 308 6.83 7.36 8.70
CA PHE A 308 7.96 8.27 8.52
C PHE A 308 8.36 8.96 9.84
N VAL A 309 7.40 9.43 10.62
CA VAL A 309 7.65 9.97 11.96
C VAL A 309 8.28 8.92 12.86
N GLY A 310 7.79 7.67 12.82
CA GLY A 310 8.37 6.55 13.56
C GLY A 310 9.84 6.30 13.21
N ILE A 311 10.20 6.36 11.92
CA ILE A 311 11.59 6.21 11.46
C ILE A 311 12.48 7.37 11.96
N LEU A 312 12.00 8.61 11.87
CA LEU A 312 12.76 9.77 12.36
C LEU A 312 13.00 9.70 13.87
N VAL A 313 11.99 9.33 14.64
CA VAL A 313 12.13 9.16 16.09
C VAL A 313 13.08 8.00 16.41
N GLY A 314 12.98 6.89 15.68
CA GLY A 314 13.87 5.73 15.86
C GLY A 314 15.33 6.05 15.57
N THR A 315 15.61 6.74 14.47
CA THR A 315 16.99 7.15 14.09
C THR A 315 17.58 8.14 15.09
N TYR A 316 16.80 9.13 15.53
CA TYR A 316 17.22 10.06 16.58
C TYR A 316 17.53 9.35 17.91
N MET A 317 16.71 8.38 18.31
CA MET A 317 16.96 7.59 19.52
C MET A 317 18.21 6.72 19.41
N GLN A 318 18.52 6.21 18.22
CA GLN A 318 19.73 5.42 17.97
C GLN A 318 20.99 6.29 18.07
N ASP A 319 20.97 7.49 17.48
CA ASP A 319 22.09 8.46 17.56
C ASP A 319 22.38 8.90 19.00
N LEU A 320 21.35 9.04 19.84
CA LEU A 320 21.53 9.33 21.26
C LEU A 320 22.19 8.17 22.04
N LYS A 321 21.94 6.92 21.63
CA LYS A 321 22.51 5.74 22.28
C LYS A 321 23.98 5.50 21.91
N SER A 322 24.43 5.93 20.73
CA SER A 322 25.81 5.73 20.27
C SER A 322 26.83 6.70 20.86
N LYS A 323 26.42 7.70 21.65
CA LYS A 323 27.33 8.69 22.25
C LYS A 323 28.19 8.06 23.36
N PRO A 324 29.52 8.29 23.38
CA PRO A 324 30.40 7.82 24.45
C PRO A 324 29.92 8.25 25.84
N SER A 325 29.94 7.34 26.81
CA SER A 325 29.44 7.57 28.17
C SER A 325 30.35 6.88 29.21
N THR A 326 30.54 7.54 30.36
CA THR A 326 31.26 7.00 31.53
C THR A 326 30.35 6.30 32.54
N LEU A 327 29.10 6.00 32.15
CA LEU A 327 28.11 5.35 33.02
C LEU A 327 28.61 3.96 33.44
N GLY A 328 28.74 3.73 34.74
CA GLY A 328 29.19 2.45 35.31
C GLY A 328 30.68 2.15 35.17
N MET A 329 31.50 3.10 34.71
CA MET A 329 32.95 2.95 34.66
C MET A 329 33.58 3.31 36.00
N GLU A 330 34.57 2.51 36.42
CA GLU A 330 35.41 2.84 37.57
C GLU A 330 36.28 4.09 37.29
N PRO A 331 36.57 4.93 38.31
CA PRO A 331 37.33 6.17 38.16
C PRO A 331 38.65 6.01 37.39
N ALA A 332 39.46 5.01 37.76
CA ALA A 332 40.74 4.74 37.10
C ALA A 332 40.56 4.38 35.61
N ALA A 333 39.51 3.65 35.27
CA ALA A 333 39.19 3.29 33.88
C ALA A 333 38.78 4.52 33.06
N VAL A 334 38.08 5.48 33.67
CA VAL A 334 37.74 6.76 33.01
C VAL A 334 39.01 7.55 32.69
N VAL A 335 39.95 7.66 33.63
CA VAL A 335 41.24 8.34 33.42
C VAL A 335 42.06 7.64 32.34
N GLN A 336 42.18 6.32 32.42
CA GLN A 336 42.91 5.52 31.44
C GLN A 336 42.37 5.75 30.02
N ARG A 337 41.05 5.59 29.84
CA ARG A 337 40.39 5.79 28.55
C ARG A 337 40.50 7.22 28.02
N PHE A 338 40.52 8.20 28.92
CA PHE A 338 40.72 9.59 28.57
C PHE A 338 42.11 9.84 27.96
N TYR A 339 43.19 9.30 28.56
CA TYR A 339 44.55 9.45 28.02
C TYR A 339 44.84 8.54 26.83
N GLU A 340 44.24 7.35 26.76
CA GLU A 340 44.28 6.51 25.55
C GLU A 340 43.68 7.25 24.36
N ALA A 341 42.51 7.88 24.54
CA ALA A 341 41.83 8.67 23.51
C ALA A 341 42.69 9.83 23.00
N ILE A 342 43.42 10.51 23.89
CA ILE A 342 44.40 11.54 23.52
C ILE A 342 45.51 10.95 22.64
N GLY A 343 46.06 9.79 23.03
CA GLY A 343 47.10 9.09 22.27
C GLY A 343 46.65 8.59 20.90
N THR A 344 45.36 8.43 20.67
CA THR A 344 44.78 8.00 19.38
C THR A 344 44.09 9.12 18.59
N LEU A 345 44.21 10.39 19.01
CA LEU A 345 43.54 11.54 18.39
C LEU A 345 42.01 11.46 18.36
N ASP A 346 41.39 10.78 19.33
CA ASP A 346 39.92 10.74 19.45
C ASP A 346 39.41 12.06 20.05
N GLN A 347 38.51 12.74 19.34
CA GLN A 347 37.95 14.03 19.75
C GLN A 347 36.63 13.90 20.54
N GLU A 348 35.97 12.74 20.47
CA GLU A 348 34.66 12.53 21.08
C GLU A 348 34.79 12.11 22.55
N ILE A 349 35.72 11.19 22.85
CA ILE A 349 35.90 10.65 24.21
C ILE A 349 36.35 11.75 25.19
N PRO A 350 37.41 12.53 24.94
CA PRO A 350 37.85 13.56 25.89
C PRO A 350 36.76 14.60 26.16
N ARG A 351 35.99 14.96 25.12
CA ARG A 351 34.87 15.89 25.22
C ARG A 351 33.69 15.31 25.98
N ALA A 352 33.34 14.05 25.76
CA ALA A 352 32.24 13.37 26.45
C ALA A 352 32.54 13.12 27.93
N TYR A 353 33.80 12.81 28.24
CA TYR A 353 34.27 12.45 29.57
C TYR A 353 34.54 13.69 30.43
N SER A 354 34.63 14.88 29.84
CA SER A 354 34.82 16.14 30.56
C SER A 354 33.50 16.84 30.90
N MET A 355 33.50 17.58 32.00
CA MET A 355 32.45 18.53 32.34
C MET A 355 32.53 19.76 31.43
N LYS A 356 31.39 20.42 31.20
CA LYS A 356 31.32 21.59 30.33
C LYS A 356 32.20 22.72 30.91
N GLY A 357 33.16 23.20 30.13
CA GLY A 357 34.02 24.33 30.49
C GLY A 357 35.39 23.94 31.06
N VAL A 358 35.65 22.65 31.28
CA VAL A 358 37.01 22.17 31.54
C VAL A 358 37.80 22.25 30.25
N LYS A 359 38.94 22.93 30.28
CA LYS A 359 39.89 23.01 29.17
C LYS A 359 41.10 22.15 29.48
N THR A 360 41.53 21.35 28.51
CA THR A 360 42.78 20.61 28.58
C THR A 360 43.76 21.12 27.53
N ASP A 361 45.06 21.03 27.83
CA ASP A 361 46.12 21.40 26.87
C ASP A 361 46.11 20.53 25.60
N TYR A 362 45.41 19.39 25.65
CA TYR A 362 45.34 18.44 24.57
C TYR A 362 44.32 18.83 23.48
N GLU A 363 43.26 19.57 23.82
CA GLU A 363 42.17 19.88 22.89
C GLU A 363 42.64 20.62 21.63
N ASP A 364 43.40 21.71 21.82
CA ASP A 364 43.82 22.56 20.71
C ASP A 364 44.88 21.86 19.83
N PHE A 365 45.82 21.14 20.44
CA PHE A 365 46.86 20.44 19.68
C PHE A 365 46.34 19.19 18.97
N THR A 366 45.53 18.35 19.64
CA THR A 366 44.96 17.14 19.01
C THR A 366 44.01 17.50 17.88
N ALA A 367 43.23 18.58 17.99
CA ALA A 367 42.39 19.08 16.91
C ALA A 367 43.22 19.56 15.70
N ASN A 368 44.25 20.37 15.94
CA ASN A 368 45.13 20.87 14.88
C ASN A 368 45.92 19.74 14.21
N LEU A 369 46.44 18.79 14.99
CA LEU A 369 47.17 17.65 14.46
C LEU A 369 46.25 16.72 13.66
N TYR A 370 45.05 16.41 14.17
CA TYR A 370 44.06 15.58 13.48
C TYR A 370 43.68 16.15 12.10
N VAL A 371 43.40 17.46 12.03
CA VAL A 371 43.09 18.14 10.75
C VAL A 371 44.28 18.07 9.80
N THR A 372 45.48 18.36 10.28
CA THR A 372 46.72 18.31 9.48
C THR A 372 46.98 16.91 8.93
N THR A 373 46.79 15.87 9.73
CA THR A 373 46.99 14.48 9.32
C THR A 373 45.92 14.02 8.31
N LYS A 374 44.66 14.44 8.49
CA LYS A 374 43.57 14.10 7.56
C LYS A 374 43.73 14.76 6.19
N VAL A 375 44.21 16.00 6.16
CA VAL A 375 44.54 16.68 4.90
C VAL A 375 45.67 15.91 4.19
N ARG A 376 46.74 15.54 4.89
CA ARG A 376 47.83 14.74 4.29
C ARG A 376 47.38 13.36 3.80
N GLU A 377 46.55 12.63 4.55
CA GLU A 377 45.95 11.35 4.10
C GLU A 377 45.20 11.48 2.77
N THR A 378 44.59 12.64 2.50
CA THR A 378 43.80 12.87 1.28
C THR A 378 44.67 13.10 0.04
N TYR A 379 45.88 13.64 0.22
CA TYR A 379 46.78 14.03 -0.88
C TYR A 379 48.02 13.15 -1.04
N GLU A 380 48.49 12.48 0.02
CA GLU A 380 49.70 11.65 0.04
C GLU A 380 49.34 10.16 0.13
N ARG A 381 49.90 9.33 -0.76
CA ARG A 381 49.67 7.86 -0.78
C ARG A 381 50.12 7.14 0.50
N ASN A 382 51.05 7.75 1.25
CA ASN A 382 51.54 7.32 2.57
C ASN A 382 51.20 8.35 3.68
N GLY A 383 50.19 9.22 3.46
CA GLY A 383 49.71 10.12 4.50
C GLY A 383 49.06 9.33 5.65
N GLY A 384 49.23 9.80 6.88
CA GLY A 384 48.63 9.19 8.07
C GLY A 384 49.49 9.29 9.32
N VAL A 385 48.93 8.80 10.43
CA VAL A 385 49.59 8.73 11.74
C VAL A 385 50.10 7.30 11.99
N LEU A 386 51.32 7.19 12.50
CA LEU A 386 51.92 5.97 12.99
C LEU A 386 52.00 6.05 14.51
N SER A 387 51.43 5.06 15.22
CA SER A 387 51.59 5.02 16.68
C SER A 387 53.01 4.59 17.06
N PRO A 388 53.49 4.92 18.28
CA PRO A 388 54.78 4.43 18.77
C PRO A 388 54.91 2.90 18.69
N ALA A 389 53.89 2.14 19.08
CA ALA A 389 53.91 0.67 18.97
C ALA A 389 54.03 0.18 17.51
N GLU A 390 53.34 0.83 16.56
CA GLU A 390 53.46 0.50 15.15
C GLU A 390 54.84 0.81 14.58
N LEU A 391 55.49 1.87 15.06
CA LEU A 391 56.88 2.19 14.72
C LEU A 391 57.84 1.10 15.21
N PHE A 392 57.65 0.57 16.42
CA PHE A 392 58.48 -0.51 16.97
C PHE A 392 58.31 -1.83 16.19
N LEU A 393 57.11 -2.11 15.68
CA LEU A 393 56.85 -3.27 14.84
C LEU A 393 57.44 -3.12 13.42
N ARG A 394 57.25 -1.95 12.81
CA ARG A 394 57.63 -1.71 11.39
C ARG A 394 59.09 -1.29 11.22
N LYS A 395 59.69 -0.66 12.23
CA LYS A 395 61.05 -0.09 12.23
C LYS A 395 61.31 0.98 11.16
N GLU A 396 60.27 1.46 10.48
CA GLU A 396 60.35 2.52 9.49
C GLU A 396 59.12 3.44 9.56
N THR A 397 59.31 4.71 9.22
CA THR A 397 58.23 5.71 9.26
C THR A 397 57.44 5.78 7.95
N ALA A 398 58.09 5.44 6.83
CA ALA A 398 57.53 5.51 5.47
C ALA A 398 56.88 6.86 5.10
N GLY A 399 57.33 7.97 5.72
CA GLY A 399 56.81 9.33 5.51
C GLY A 399 55.58 9.70 6.37
N ARG A 400 55.11 8.80 7.23
CA ARG A 400 54.00 9.04 8.16
C ARG A 400 54.41 9.92 9.34
N THR A 401 53.44 10.63 9.90
CA THR A 401 53.61 11.40 11.14
C THR A 401 53.58 10.44 12.32
N ILE A 402 54.53 10.55 13.25
CA ILE A 402 54.49 9.75 14.47
C ILE A 402 53.74 10.53 15.53
N PHE A 403 52.73 9.91 16.14
CA PHE A 403 52.00 10.48 17.26
C PHE A 403 51.42 9.38 18.14
N GLY A 404 51.49 9.59 19.47
CA GLY A 404 50.81 8.75 20.43
C GLY A 404 51.38 8.88 21.85
N ALA A 405 50.69 8.28 22.80
CA ALA A 405 51.12 8.22 24.20
C ALA A 405 51.70 6.84 24.52
N THR A 406 52.71 6.80 25.39
CA THR A 406 53.36 5.59 25.91
C THR A 406 53.68 5.76 27.39
N GLY A 407 53.87 4.65 28.12
CA GLY A 407 54.25 4.68 29.53
C GLY A 407 53.27 5.44 30.42
N VAL A 408 51.96 5.30 30.16
CA VAL A 408 50.91 5.96 30.93
C VAL A 408 50.83 5.32 32.32
N ASP A 409 51.28 6.03 33.34
CA ASP A 409 51.19 5.65 34.75
C ASP A 409 50.16 6.53 35.46
N ILE A 410 49.18 5.91 36.11
CA ILE A 410 48.05 6.58 36.73
C ILE A 410 48.05 6.24 38.22
N ARG A 411 48.15 7.26 39.07
CA ARG A 411 48.15 7.12 40.53
C ARG A 411 47.08 7.96 41.15
N GLU A 412 46.18 7.36 41.91
CA GLU A 412 45.21 8.10 42.72
C GLU A 412 45.94 8.74 43.91
N THR A 413 45.92 10.07 43.98
CA THR A 413 46.61 10.84 45.02
C THR A 413 45.67 11.29 46.14
N ALA A 414 44.38 11.43 45.85
CA ALA A 414 43.38 11.80 46.85
C ALA A 414 41.98 11.30 46.47
N SER A 415 41.20 10.98 47.50
CA SER A 415 39.86 10.39 47.38
C SER A 415 38.95 11.05 48.41
N THR A 416 38.03 11.91 47.96
CA THR A 416 37.16 12.67 48.87
C THR A 416 35.71 12.60 48.41
N GLY A 417 34.95 11.62 48.92
CA GLY A 417 33.53 11.48 48.61
C GLY A 417 33.26 11.36 47.11
N GLN A 418 32.76 12.43 46.50
CA GLN A 418 32.40 12.56 45.08
C GLN A 418 33.52 13.10 44.19
N GLU A 419 34.73 13.26 44.73
CA GLU A 419 35.90 13.74 43.99
C GLU A 419 37.05 12.72 44.09
N ARG A 420 37.77 12.55 42.99
CA ARG A 420 38.96 11.69 42.88
C ARG A 420 40.04 12.47 42.15
N ILE A 421 41.24 12.50 42.70
CA ILE A 421 42.38 13.22 42.11
C ILE A 421 43.44 12.21 41.72
N PHE A 422 43.83 12.25 40.44
CA PHE A 422 44.84 11.39 39.86
C PHE A 422 46.04 12.22 39.44
N GLU A 423 47.22 11.70 39.73
CA GLU A 423 48.45 12.11 39.06
C GLU A 423 48.72 11.14 37.92
N VAL A 424 48.89 11.68 36.71
CA VAL A 424 49.15 10.90 35.50
C VAL A 424 50.48 11.32 34.93
N SER A 425 51.34 10.35 34.66
CA SER A 425 52.58 10.58 33.91
C SER A 425 52.58 9.77 32.63
N LEU A 426 53.02 10.36 31.53
CA LEU A 426 53.12 9.70 30.23
C LEU A 426 54.26 10.27 29.40
N TYR A 427 54.63 9.54 28.35
CA TYR A 427 55.48 10.02 27.27
C TYR A 427 54.64 10.26 26.03
N LEU A 428 54.54 11.51 25.62
CA LEU A 428 53.80 11.92 24.43
C LEU A 428 54.75 12.14 23.26
N TRP A 429 54.54 11.37 22.21
CA TRP A 429 55.28 11.46 20.95
C TRP A 429 54.56 12.48 20.07
N MET A 430 55.24 13.57 19.71
CA MET A 430 54.65 14.63 18.89
C MET A 430 55.55 15.01 17.72
N PRO A 431 54.97 15.40 16.58
CA PRO A 431 55.73 16.07 15.54
C PRO A 431 56.10 17.49 15.99
N SER A 432 57.37 17.71 16.36
CA SER A 432 57.90 19.06 16.68
C SER A 432 59.01 19.42 15.69
N ASP A 433 58.80 20.51 14.97
CA ASP A 433 59.73 21.03 13.99
C ASP A 433 60.67 22.06 14.62
N ASP A 434 61.73 21.58 15.27
CA ASP A 434 62.72 22.43 15.95
C ASP A 434 63.70 23.12 14.97
N ARG A 435 63.48 22.99 13.65
CA ARG A 435 64.36 23.53 12.60
C ARG A 435 64.14 25.02 12.37
N THR A 436 65.23 25.75 12.20
CA THR A 436 65.24 27.17 11.82
C THR A 436 64.67 27.37 10.40
N PRO A 437 64.16 28.57 10.06
CA PRO A 437 63.62 28.85 8.71
C PRO A 437 64.61 28.56 7.57
N GLU A 438 65.91 28.71 7.82
CA GLU A 438 66.99 28.45 6.85
C GLU A 438 67.21 26.94 6.60
N GLU A 439 67.05 26.11 7.62
CA GLU A 439 67.13 24.64 7.53
C GLU A 439 65.93 24.04 6.77
N LYS A 440 64.77 24.70 6.80
CA LYS A 440 63.56 24.28 6.05
C LYS A 440 63.69 24.48 4.54
N LEU A 441 64.61 25.35 4.08
CA LEU A 441 64.75 25.72 2.67
C LEU A 441 65.73 24.82 1.89
N ASN A 442 66.63 24.10 2.59
CA ASN A 442 67.84 23.53 1.99
C ASN A 442 67.93 21.99 1.93
N GLN A 443 66.87 21.22 2.19
CA GLN A 443 66.95 19.75 2.06
C GLN A 443 65.76 19.07 1.38
N THR A 444 66.09 18.04 0.59
CA THR A 444 65.18 17.23 -0.25
C THR A 444 64.92 15.83 0.32
N GLN A 445 65.45 15.44 1.50
CA GLN A 445 65.09 14.19 2.20
C GLN A 445 65.70 14.18 3.62
N ALA A 446 64.87 14.37 4.65
CA ALA A 446 65.20 14.06 6.05
C ALA A 446 63.90 13.82 6.83
N GLY A 447 63.88 12.81 7.71
CA GLY A 447 62.67 12.17 8.27
C GLY A 447 61.68 13.08 9.01
N SER A 448 60.50 12.51 9.31
CA SER A 448 59.43 13.20 10.06
C SER A 448 59.98 13.78 11.38
N PRO A 449 59.91 15.11 11.61
CA PRO A 449 60.35 15.71 12.86
C PRO A 449 59.59 15.08 14.03
N LEU A 450 60.31 14.68 15.09
CA LEU A 450 59.77 13.96 16.24
C LEU A 450 60.47 14.43 17.52
N THR A 451 59.65 14.77 18.52
CA THR A 451 60.09 15.03 19.89
C THR A 451 59.21 14.23 20.85
N ILE A 452 59.84 13.60 21.83
CA ILE A 452 59.15 12.89 22.91
C ILE A 452 59.15 13.80 24.14
N TYR A 453 57.97 14.04 24.69
CA TYR A 453 57.83 14.83 25.91
C TYR A 453 57.39 13.95 27.07
N ARG A 454 58.01 14.17 28.23
CA ARG A 454 57.50 13.66 29.51
C ARG A 454 56.45 14.63 30.05
N TYR A 455 55.24 14.13 30.20
CA TYR A 455 54.13 14.87 30.77
C TYR A 455 53.85 14.36 32.18
N VAL A 456 53.52 15.28 33.08
CA VAL A 456 52.91 14.98 34.38
C VAL A 456 51.72 15.90 34.54
N ASP A 457 50.56 15.32 34.83
CA ASP A 457 49.27 16.00 34.95
C ASP A 457 48.60 15.66 36.27
N THR A 458 47.79 16.58 36.77
CA THR A 458 46.79 16.29 37.79
C THR A 458 45.40 16.39 37.18
N LEU A 459 44.69 15.27 37.21
CA LEU A 459 43.34 15.14 36.69
C LEU A 459 42.37 14.94 37.86
N THR A 460 41.34 15.79 37.92
CA THR A 460 40.28 15.69 38.92
C THR A 460 39.04 15.13 38.26
N LEU A 461 38.50 14.05 38.83
CA LEU A 461 37.18 13.52 38.49
C LEU A 461 36.14 13.95 39.52
N GLY A 462 35.01 14.45 39.05
CA GLY A 462 33.80 14.67 39.83
C GLY A 462 32.72 13.66 39.47
N TYR A 463 31.97 13.19 40.47
CA TYR A 463 30.81 12.33 40.28
C TYR A 463 29.55 13.19 40.10
N ASP A 464 28.91 13.09 38.94
CA ASP A 464 27.66 13.78 38.62
C ASP A 464 26.74 12.82 37.87
N ARG A 465 25.44 12.77 38.19
CA ARG A 465 24.42 11.97 37.45
C ARG A 465 24.88 10.54 37.11
N ASP A 466 25.28 9.82 38.14
CA ASP A 466 25.72 8.41 38.13
C ASP A 466 26.92 8.10 37.23
N ARG A 467 27.79 9.08 37.01
CA ARG A 467 28.99 8.91 36.19
C ARG A 467 30.14 9.78 36.67
N TRP A 468 31.36 9.26 36.50
CA TRP A 468 32.58 10.03 36.73
C TRP A 468 32.91 10.86 35.49
N LYS A 469 33.28 12.12 35.69
CA LYS A 469 33.72 13.02 34.63
C LYS A 469 34.90 13.86 35.06
N VAL A 470 35.75 14.23 34.12
CA VAL A 470 36.83 15.20 34.34
C VAL A 470 36.20 16.54 34.71
N SER A 471 36.39 16.96 35.95
CA SER A 471 35.92 18.23 36.50
C SER A 471 37.04 19.27 36.61
N GLY A 472 38.30 18.83 36.58
CA GLY A 472 39.47 19.70 36.61
C GLY A 472 40.70 19.05 35.96
N PHE A 473 41.57 19.88 35.41
CA PHE A 473 42.83 19.48 34.78
C PHE A 473 43.91 20.51 35.10
N THR A 474 45.08 20.06 35.55
CA THR A 474 46.21 20.93 35.88
C THR A 474 47.51 20.32 35.35
N PRO A 475 48.13 20.95 34.33
CA PRO A 475 49.48 20.61 33.86
C PRO A 475 50.51 20.82 34.97
N LYS A 476 51.34 19.80 35.25
CA LYS A 476 52.48 19.95 36.18
C LYS A 476 53.82 20.03 35.47
N MET A 477 54.03 19.20 34.45
CA MET A 477 55.32 19.09 33.76
C MET A 477 55.14 18.82 32.27
N ARG A 478 55.97 19.48 31.45
CA ARG A 478 56.05 19.33 29.99
C ARG A 478 57.53 19.43 29.61
N THR A 479 58.27 18.33 29.72
CA THR A 479 59.73 18.36 29.50
C THR A 479 60.08 17.52 28.27
N PRO A 480 60.68 18.11 27.21
CA PRO A 480 61.19 17.32 26.10
C PRO A 480 62.35 16.45 26.59
N LEU A 481 62.45 15.22 26.07
CA LEU A 481 63.61 14.38 26.33
C LEU A 481 64.83 14.90 25.54
N GLU A 482 66.01 14.79 26.13
CA GLU A 482 67.30 15.10 25.48
C GLU A 482 67.71 13.99 24.49
N ILE A 483 66.79 13.61 23.60
CA ILE A 483 67.03 12.68 22.49
C ILE A 483 66.36 13.24 21.24
N THR A 484 67.11 13.32 20.16
CA THR A 484 66.60 13.87 18.90
C THR A 484 65.76 12.83 18.15
N GLY A 485 64.79 13.28 17.34
CA GLY A 485 63.98 12.39 16.51
C GLY A 485 64.80 11.35 15.72
N PRO A 486 65.89 11.73 15.01
CA PRO A 486 66.75 10.77 14.32
C PRO A 486 67.40 9.72 15.23
N GLU A 487 67.80 10.09 16.45
CA GLU A 487 68.35 9.17 17.44
C GLU A 487 67.28 8.18 17.93
N VAL A 488 66.04 8.64 18.14
CA VAL A 488 64.90 7.77 18.48
C VAL A 488 64.65 6.76 17.36
N ILE A 489 64.56 7.20 16.10
CA ILE A 489 64.32 6.29 14.96
C ILE A 489 65.44 5.26 14.84
N LYS A 490 66.69 5.69 14.98
CA LYS A 490 67.85 4.79 14.96
C LYS A 490 67.79 3.75 16.09
N ALA A 491 67.45 4.20 17.31
CA ALA A 491 67.33 3.32 18.47
C ALA A 491 66.19 2.29 18.32
N VAL A 492 65.10 2.65 17.63
CA VAL A 492 64.02 1.69 17.30
C VAL A 492 64.48 0.68 16.24
N GLN A 493 65.22 1.13 15.24
CA GLN A 493 65.72 0.28 14.15
C GLN A 493 66.73 -0.77 14.63
N ASP A 494 67.69 -0.36 15.46
CA ASP A 494 68.73 -1.23 16.02
C ASP A 494 68.27 -2.03 17.26
N GLY A 495 67.07 -1.75 17.77
CA GLY A 495 66.45 -2.45 18.90
C GLY A 495 66.92 -1.97 20.28
N SER A 496 67.80 -0.98 20.36
CA SER A 496 68.29 -0.43 21.63
C SER A 496 67.22 0.37 22.40
N ALA A 497 66.14 0.79 21.72
CA ALA A 497 65.02 1.51 22.32
C ALA A 497 64.13 0.66 23.25
N LEU A 498 64.16 -0.69 23.16
CA LEU A 498 63.22 -1.56 23.88
C LEU A 498 63.24 -1.43 25.41
N ASN A 499 64.38 -1.00 25.97
CA ASN A 499 64.54 -0.83 27.42
C ASN A 499 64.40 0.62 27.88
N GLN A 500 64.02 1.54 26.98
CA GLN A 500 63.87 2.94 27.30
C GLN A 500 62.52 3.21 27.98
N PRO A 501 62.44 4.15 28.94
CA PRO A 501 61.20 4.40 29.69
C PRO A 501 60.07 4.98 28.83
N TRP A 502 60.41 5.56 27.67
CA TRP A 502 59.47 6.10 26.68
C TRP A 502 59.05 5.09 25.61
N ALA A 503 59.59 3.87 25.64
CA ALA A 503 59.18 2.82 24.72
C ALA A 503 57.75 2.34 25.04
N PRO A 504 56.97 1.93 24.03
CA PRO A 504 55.74 1.18 24.25
C PRO A 504 56.05 -0.09 25.04
N ASP A 505 55.14 -0.50 25.93
CA ASP A 505 55.33 -1.73 26.66
C ASP A 505 55.06 -2.96 25.79
N ALA A 506 55.37 -4.16 26.31
CA ALA A 506 55.17 -5.40 25.57
C ALA A 506 53.69 -5.68 25.26
N ALA A 507 52.76 -5.18 26.09
CA ALA A 507 51.33 -5.36 25.90
C ALA A 507 50.83 -4.47 24.76
N ASP A 508 51.25 -3.20 24.72
CA ASP A 508 50.96 -2.24 23.65
C ASP A 508 51.44 -2.75 22.29
N ILE A 509 52.67 -3.29 22.24
CA ILE A 509 53.25 -3.87 21.02
C ILE A 509 52.45 -5.10 20.58
N SER A 510 52.10 -6.00 21.52
CA SER A 510 51.35 -7.23 21.21
C SER A 510 49.93 -6.92 20.73
N GLN A 511 49.21 -6.02 21.40
CA GLN A 511 47.87 -5.58 21.01
C GLN A 511 47.88 -4.91 19.63
N THR A 512 48.92 -4.11 19.35
CA THR A 512 49.10 -3.47 18.05
C THR A 512 49.41 -4.48 16.96
N ALA A 513 50.23 -5.50 17.24
CA ALA A 513 50.54 -6.58 16.30
C ALA A 513 49.26 -7.37 15.95
N GLU A 514 48.45 -7.72 16.94
CA GLU A 514 47.17 -8.41 16.74
C GLU A 514 46.20 -7.56 15.88
N ARG A 515 46.10 -6.25 16.17
CA ARG A 515 45.29 -5.31 15.36
C ARG A 515 45.76 -5.23 13.90
N LEU A 516 47.06 -5.34 13.66
CA LEU A 516 47.66 -5.30 12.33
C LEU A 516 47.72 -6.67 11.63
N GLY A 517 47.38 -7.76 12.34
CA GLY A 517 47.46 -9.14 11.82
C GLY A 517 48.88 -9.63 11.60
N LEU A 518 49.83 -9.21 12.45
CA LEU A 518 51.26 -9.53 12.39
C LEU A 518 51.68 -10.66 13.34
#